data_AF-A0A8S0VAM0-F1
#
_entry.id   AF-A0A8S0VAM0-F1
#
_cell.length_a   1.000
_cell.length_b   1.000
_cell.length_c   1.000
_cell.angle_alpha   90.00
_cell.angle_beta   90.00
_cell.angle_gamma   90.00
#
_symmetry.space_group_name_H-M   'P 1'
#
loop_
_entity.id
_entity.type
_entity.pdbx_description
1 polymer ?
#
loop_
_entity_poly.entity_id
_entity_poly.type
_entity_poly.pdbx_seq_one_letter_code
_entity_poly.pdbx_strand_id
1 'polypeptide(L)'
;IVATTDVVEACKGVDIAIMIGGFPWKEGMERKNIMSKNVSIYKAQASALEKHAVPDCKALVVANPANTNALILKEFAPSVPEKDITCLTRLDHNRALGQRS
;
A
#
# COMPACT_ATOMS: atom_id res chain seq x y z
N ILE A 1 13.32 -16.50 2.42
CA ILE A 1 12.06 -15.82 2.75
C ILE A 1 12.09 -15.53 4.24
N VAL A 2 11.99 -14.25 4.63
CA VAL A 2 11.93 -13.84 6.05
C VAL A 2 10.47 -13.49 6.33
N ALA A 3 9.85 -14.21 7.27
CA ALA A 3 8.49 -13.91 7.72
C ALA A 3 8.60 -13.17 9.05
N THR A 4 8.14 -11.93 9.08
CA THR A 4 8.20 -11.07 10.27
C THR A 4 6.89 -10.33 10.43
N THR A 5 6.57 -10.00 11.68
CA THR A 5 5.46 -9.10 12.03
C THR A 5 5.95 -7.68 12.32
N ASP A 6 7.27 -7.47 12.36
CA ASP A 6 7.86 -6.15 12.52
C ASP A 6 7.96 -5.44 11.17
N VAL A 7 7.30 -4.28 11.08
CA VAL A 7 7.28 -3.44 9.88
C VAL A 7 8.69 -2.90 9.55
N VAL A 8 9.50 -2.61 10.57
CA VAL A 8 10.87 -2.11 10.37
C VAL A 8 11.75 -3.16 9.73
N GLU A 9 11.69 -4.40 10.24
CA GLU A 9 12.43 -5.53 9.67
C GLU A 9 11.94 -5.84 8.24
N ALA A 10 10.62 -5.78 8.02
CA ALA A 10 10.03 -6.02 6.70
C ALA A 10 10.43 -4.95 5.66
N CYS A 11 10.66 -3.70 6.06
CA CYS A 11 10.99 -2.59 5.17
C CYS A 11 12.49 -2.36 4.99
N LYS A 12 13.35 -3.03 5.76
CA LYS A 12 14.80 -2.80 5.76
C LYS A 12 15.46 -3.26 4.47
N GLY A 13 16.05 -2.32 3.72
CA GLY A 13 16.80 -2.59 2.50
C GLY A 13 15.93 -3.11 1.35
N VAL A 14 14.63 -2.81 1.35
CA VAL A 14 13.70 -3.26 0.31
C VAL A 14 13.82 -2.42 -0.95
N ASP A 15 14.00 -3.07 -2.10
CA ASP A 15 13.94 -2.46 -3.43
C ASP A 15 12.52 -2.36 -3.99
N ILE A 16 11.66 -3.33 -3.67
CA ILE A 16 10.27 -3.41 -4.16
C ILE A 16 9.34 -3.76 -3.00
N ALA A 17 8.41 -2.86 -2.69
CA ALA A 17 7.40 -3.02 -1.66
C ALA A 17 6.02 -3.28 -2.30
N ILE A 18 5.48 -4.49 -2.13
CA ILE A 18 4.15 -4.85 -2.64
C ILE A 18 3.15 -4.86 -1.47
N MET A 19 2.24 -3.89 -1.45
CA MET A 19 1.31 -3.65 -0.35
C MET A 19 -0.06 -4.26 -0.64
N ILE A 20 -0.21 -5.53 -0.26
CA ILE A 20 -1.42 -6.33 -0.47
C ILE A 20 -2.37 -6.26 0.75
N GLY A 21 -1.79 -6.08 1.94
CA GLY A 21 -2.52 -6.11 3.20
C GLY A 21 -3.37 -4.86 3.43
N GLY A 22 -4.65 -5.06 3.71
CA GLY A 22 -5.57 -4.05 4.20
C GLY A 22 -6.52 -4.63 5.23
N PHE A 23 -7.15 -3.78 6.02
CA PHE A 23 -8.15 -4.19 6.99
C PHE A 23 -9.36 -4.78 6.25
N PRO A 24 -9.74 -6.04 6.51
CA PRO A 24 -10.87 -6.67 5.82
C PRO A 24 -12.17 -5.99 6.22
N TRP A 25 -13.07 -5.82 5.26
CA TRP A 25 -14.41 -5.33 5.55
C TRP A 25 -15.18 -6.41 6.30
N LYS A 26 -15.56 -6.12 7.55
CA LYS A 26 -16.48 -6.94 8.33
C LYS A 26 -17.89 -6.39 8.25
N GLU A 27 -18.86 -7.29 8.26
CA GLU A 27 -20.29 -6.98 8.27
C GLU A 27 -20.63 -6.05 9.46
N GLY A 28 -21.46 -5.03 9.21
CA GLY A 28 -21.82 -4.01 10.21
C GLY A 28 -20.82 -2.87 10.42
N MET A 29 -19.65 -2.87 9.76
CA MET A 29 -18.75 -1.70 9.81
C MET A 29 -19.11 -0.64 8.77
N GLU A 30 -19.20 0.60 9.24
CA GLU A 30 -19.23 1.78 8.39
C GLU A 30 -17.94 1.94 7.58
N ARG A 31 -18.08 2.43 6.35
CA ARG A 31 -16.97 2.73 5.43
C ARG A 31 -15.91 3.63 6.08
N LYS A 32 -16.32 4.62 6.88
CA LYS A 32 -15.42 5.57 7.55
C LYS A 32 -14.46 4.87 8.53
N ASN A 33 -14.96 3.88 9.29
CA ASN A 33 -14.15 3.15 10.26
C ASN A 33 -13.10 2.27 9.58
N ILE A 34 -13.47 1.66 8.45
CA ILE A 34 -12.55 0.83 7.65
C ILE A 34 -11.45 1.69 7.04
N MET A 35 -11.82 2.85 6.48
CA MET A 35 -10.85 3.80 5.94
C MET A 35 -9.89 4.29 7.01
N SER A 36 -10.39 4.66 8.19
CA SER A 36 -9.54 5.11 9.30
C SER A 36 -8.53 4.04 9.73
N LYS A 37 -8.93 2.76 9.82
CA LYS A 37 -8.02 1.66 10.16
C LYS A 37 -6.97 1.43 9.06
N ASN A 38 -7.38 1.46 7.79
CA ASN A 38 -6.45 1.34 6.66
C ASN A 38 -5.43 2.47 6.65
N VAL A 39 -5.85 3.72 6.91
CA VAL A 39 -4.95 4.87 6.98
C VAL A 39 -3.87 4.66 8.03
N SER A 40 -4.23 4.21 9.24
CA SER A 40 -3.27 3.97 10.31
C SER A 40 -2.24 2.89 9.96
N ILE A 41 -2.66 1.80 9.29
CA ILE A 41 -1.77 0.72 8.84
C ILE A 41 -0.78 1.25 7.79
N TYR A 42 -1.30 1.92 6.76
CA TYR A 42 -0.51 2.43 5.65
C TYR A 42 0.47 3.53 6.09
N LYS A 43 0.07 4.37 7.06
CA LYS A 43 0.94 5.38 7.65
C LYS A 43 2.15 4.76 8.36
N ALA A 44 1.94 3.69 9.12
CA ALA A 44 3.02 2.99 9.81
C ALA A 44 4.00 2.35 8.81
N GLN A 45 3.47 1.73 7.75
CA GLN A 45 4.27 1.12 6.68
C GLN A 45 5.05 2.17 5.88
N ALA A 46 4.41 3.29 5.51
CA ALA A 46 5.07 4.39 4.81
C ALA A 46 6.21 4.99 5.64
N SER A 47 5.98 5.21 6.93
CA SER A 47 7.01 5.72 7.86
C SER A 47 8.20 4.78 8.00
N ALA A 48 7.98 3.46 7.90
CA ALA A 48 9.04 2.47 7.95
C ALA A 48 9.81 2.40 6.62
N LEU A 49 9.11 2.47 5.48
CA LEU A 49 9.74 2.57 4.16
C LEU A 49 10.62 3.81 4.06
N GLU A 50 10.13 4.97 4.49
CA GLU A 50 10.89 6.22 4.49
C GLU A 50 12.24 6.11 5.23
N LYS A 51 12.27 5.37 6.35
CA LYS A 51 13.45 5.28 7.21
C LYS A 51 14.41 4.14 6.85
N HIS A 52 13.90 3.08 6.23
CA HIS A 52 14.64 1.81 6.13
C HIS A 52 14.71 1.24 4.72
N ALA A 53 13.90 1.71 3.77
CA ALA A 53 13.97 1.29 2.39
C ALA A 53 15.19 1.91 1.68
N VAL A 54 15.51 1.36 0.51
CA VAL A 54 16.55 1.97 -0.35
C VAL A 54 15.99 3.24 -1.03
N PRO A 55 16.85 4.21 -1.40
CA PRO A 55 16.40 5.47 -2.01
C PRO A 55 15.58 5.33 -3.30
N ASP A 56 15.75 4.23 -4.05
CA ASP A 56 15.05 3.96 -5.32
C ASP A 56 13.98 2.86 -5.17
N CYS A 57 13.43 2.72 -3.96
CA CYS A 57 12.41 1.71 -3.65
C CYS A 57 11.12 1.95 -4.45
N LYS A 58 10.60 0.89 -5.09
CA LYS A 58 9.33 0.92 -5.82
C LYS A 58 8.20 0.37 -4.98
N ALA A 59 7.17 1.18 -4.76
CA ALA A 59 5.98 0.78 -4.01
C ALA A 59 4.81 0.47 -4.96
N LEU A 60 4.22 -0.71 -4.81
CA LEU A 60 3.01 -1.13 -5.51
C LEU A 60 1.88 -1.37 -4.51
N VAL A 61 0.86 -0.52 -4.56
CA VAL A 61 -0.32 -0.61 -3.71
C VAL A 61 -1.41 -1.42 -4.40
N VAL A 62 -1.81 -2.52 -3.76
CA VAL A 62 -2.87 -3.42 -4.24
C VAL A 62 -4.12 -3.34 -3.36
N ALA A 63 -3.98 -3.05 -2.06
CA ALA A 63 -5.13 -3.03 -1.15
C ALA A 63 -6.06 -1.85 -1.46
N ASN A 64 -7.36 -2.13 -1.51
CA ASN A 64 -8.38 -1.12 -1.73
C ASN A 64 -8.70 -0.33 -0.45
N PRO A 65 -8.93 1.00 -0.54
CA PRO A 65 -8.88 1.84 -1.74
C PRO A 65 -7.44 2.18 -2.18
N ALA A 66 -7.00 1.64 -3.33
CA ALA A 66 -5.59 1.68 -3.73
C ALA A 66 -5.06 3.10 -3.95
N ASN A 67 -5.88 3.98 -4.54
CA ASN A 67 -5.48 5.36 -4.82
C ASN A 67 -5.27 6.17 -3.52
N THR A 68 -6.15 6.01 -2.54
CA THR A 68 -6.03 6.72 -1.24
C THR A 68 -4.83 6.19 -0.46
N ASN A 69 -4.62 4.87 -0.48
CA ASN A 69 -3.48 4.24 0.17
C ASN A 69 -2.14 4.68 -0.46
N ALA A 70 -2.10 4.82 -1.79
CA ALA A 70 -0.94 5.37 -2.49
C ALA A 70 -0.68 6.84 -2.13
N LEU A 71 -1.75 7.64 -1.97
CA LEU A 71 -1.61 9.03 -1.52
C LEU A 71 -1.03 9.12 -0.11
N ILE A 72 -1.45 8.24 0.81
CA ILE A 72 -0.87 8.15 2.16
C ILE A 72 0.62 7.82 2.08
N LEU A 73 1.03 6.88 1.21
CA LEU A 73 2.45 6.58 1.02
C LEU A 73 3.24 7.81 0.59
N LYS A 74 2.71 8.56 -0.39
CA LYS A 74 3.34 9.79 -0.87
C LYS A 74 3.48 10.85 0.22
N GLU A 75 2.47 11.00 1.09
CA GLU A 75 2.52 11.98 2.18
C GLU A 75 3.47 11.59 3.32
N PHE A 76 3.60 10.29 3.62
CA PHE A 76 4.38 9.80 4.77
C PHE A 76 5.75 9.23 4.39
N ALA A 77 6.06 9.09 3.11
CA ALA A 77 7.37 8.69 2.59
C ALA A 77 7.86 9.64 1.48
N PRO A 78 8.19 10.91 1.82
CA PRO A 78 8.61 11.92 0.84
C PRO A 78 9.96 11.63 0.18
N SER A 79 10.78 10.73 0.72
CA SER A 79 12.06 10.34 0.10
C SER A 79 11.85 9.40 -1.09
N VAL A 80 10.71 8.70 -1.15
CA VAL A 80 10.36 7.86 -2.30
C VAL A 80 9.80 8.75 -3.41
N PRO A 81 10.40 8.77 -4.62
CA PRO A 81 9.88 9.59 -5.70
C PRO A 81 8.44 9.20 -6.07
N GLU A 82 7.60 10.19 -6.37
CA GLU A 82 6.19 9.94 -6.68
C GLU A 82 5.98 8.98 -7.86
N LYS A 83 6.91 8.97 -8.82
CA LYS A 83 6.92 8.07 -9.98
C LYS A 83 7.05 6.59 -9.59
N ASP A 84 7.63 6.30 -8.43
CA ASP A 84 7.90 4.95 -7.93
C ASP A 84 6.77 4.43 -7.02
N ILE A 85 5.78 5.28 -6.72
CA ILE A 85 4.56 4.91 -6.00
C ILE A 85 3.45 4.65 -7.01
N THR A 86 3.08 3.39 -7.17
CA THR A 86 2.08 2.95 -8.14
C THR A 86 0.89 2.26 -7.46
N CYS A 87 -0.30 2.40 -8.04
CA CYS A 87 -1.49 1.68 -7.61
C CYS A 87 -1.91 0.66 -8.68
N LEU A 88 -2.29 -0.54 -8.25
CA LEU A 88 -2.67 -1.61 -9.15
C LEU A 88 -4.11 -1.44 -9.64
N THR A 89 -4.32 -0.63 -10.68
CA THR A 89 -5.60 -0.53 -11.40
C THR A 89 -5.76 -1.62 -12.48
N ARG A 90 -4.73 -2.46 -12.66
CA ARG A 90 -4.71 -3.50 -13.70
C ARG A 90 -5.80 -4.56 -13.50
N LEU A 91 -6.18 -4.85 -12.26
CA LEU A 91 -7.26 -5.80 -11.97
C LEU A 91 -8.61 -5.25 -12.45
N ASP A 92 -8.89 -3.97 -12.20
CA ASP A 92 -10.10 -3.31 -12.68
C ASP A 92 -10.13 -3.18 -14.21
N HIS A 93 -8.98 -2.92 -14.83
CA HIS A 93 -8.85 -2.95 -16.29
C HIS A 93 -9.16 -4.35 -16.88
N ASN A 94 -8.60 -5.41 -16.29
CA ASN A 94 -8.86 -6.78 -16.73
C ASN A 94 -10.34 -7.17 -16.52
N ARG A 95 -10.96 -6.74 -15.41
CA ARG A 95 -12.40 -6.92 -15.16
C ARG A 95 -13.27 -6.21 -16.19
N ALA A 96 -12.92 -4.96 -16.54
CA ALA A 96 -13.65 -4.19 -17.55
C ALA A 96 -13.53 -4.82 -18.96
N LEU A 97 -12.39 -5.41 -19.29
CA LEU A 97 -12.21 -6.16 -20.54
C LEU A 97 -13.02 -7.47 -20.54
N GLY A 98 -13.03 -8.20 -19.44
CA GLY A 98 -13.81 -9.44 -19.29
C GLY A 98 -15.33 -9.21 -19.28
N GLN A 99 -15.80 -8.07 -18.77
CA GLN A 99 -17.23 -7.69 -18.80
C GLN A 99 -17.76 -7.26 -20.17
N ARG A 100 -16.88 -7.06 -21.15
CA ARG A 100 -17.27 -6.77 -22.54
C ARG A 100 -17.51 -8.03 -23.39
N SER A 101 -17.44 -9.22 -22.78
CA SER A 101 -17.65 -10.53 -23.43
C SER A 101 -19.00 -11.12 -23.05
#